data_AF-A0A954YG87-F1
#
_entry.id   AF-A0A954YG87-F1
#
_cell.length_a   1.000
_cell.length_b   1.000
_cell.length_c   1.000
_cell.angle_alpha   90.00
_cell.angle_beta   90.00
_cell.angle_gamma   90.00
#
_symmetry.space_group_name_H-M   'P 1'
#
loop_
_entity.id
_entity.type
_entity.pdbx_description
1 polymer ?
#
loop_
_entity_poly.entity_id
_entity_poly.type
_entity_poly.pdbx_seq_one_letter_code
_entity_poly.pdbx_strand_id
1 'polypeptide(L)'
;SKRFAPPGQIETFQKQLDAMIDNLAALDYLTRAGDGDHVTLHDTIEGLLVFRSIDPLYGAFLASELAYSNFEEKLQALESVLESPPRIARLAGVPHTVEPGPLETERLKPLLTQMGLLGSGAPAHGEDEEEEAEDWWAEEEERPPRFPEMLKLLFDSKLAAPEEIFVQPKWIAGGVIERDCDFFGFVKAADLVKQEGLILRHLLRLVIMAGEFDERTGDPEYRRISEMSTRACQAVDPAYTDKFLAEAVAMRQAQ
;
A
#
# COMPACT_ATOMS: atom_id res chain seq x y z
N SER A 1 43.19 -7.78 13.30
CA SER A 1 42.75 -6.52 12.69
C SER A 1 41.66 -6.83 11.67
N LYS A 2 40.39 -6.89 12.09
CA LYS A 2 39.19 -7.02 11.24
C LYS A 2 38.17 -5.97 11.71
N ARG A 3 38.65 -4.73 11.93
CA ARG A 3 37.86 -3.66 12.56
C ARG A 3 37.14 -2.75 11.57
N PHE A 4 37.40 -2.90 10.27
CA PHE A 4 36.84 -2.04 9.23
C PHE A 4 36.23 -2.88 8.12
N ALA A 5 35.09 -2.41 7.61
CA ALA A 5 34.43 -3.00 6.45
C ALA A 5 35.38 -2.95 5.23
N PRO A 6 35.38 -3.98 4.36
CA PRO A 6 36.16 -3.95 3.13
C PRO A 6 35.73 -2.76 2.25
N PRO A 7 36.65 -2.17 1.45
CA PRO A 7 36.38 -0.97 0.65
C PRO A 7 35.13 -1.06 -0.23
N GLY A 8 34.86 -2.23 -0.83
CA GLY A 8 33.68 -2.44 -1.66
C GLY A 8 32.35 -2.37 -0.89
N GLN A 9 32.32 -2.70 0.41
CA GLN A 9 31.13 -2.53 1.23
C GLN A 9 30.86 -1.07 1.56
N ILE A 10 31.93 -0.27 1.73
CA ILE A 10 31.82 1.17 2.00
C ILE A 10 31.26 1.89 0.77
N GLU A 11 31.73 1.53 -0.43
CA GLU A 11 31.26 2.13 -1.68
C GLU A 11 29.78 1.81 -1.96
N THR A 12 29.35 0.56 -1.75
CA THR A 12 27.93 0.19 -1.88
C THR A 12 27.07 0.94 -0.88
N PHE A 13 27.52 1.04 0.38
CA PHE A 13 26.80 1.78 1.41
C PHE A 13 26.67 3.26 1.06
N GLN A 14 27.74 3.90 0.56
CA GLN A 14 27.70 5.29 0.12
C GLN A 14 26.69 5.50 -1.00
N LYS A 15 26.68 4.62 -2.01
CA LYS A 15 25.70 4.66 -3.11
C LYS A 15 24.25 4.55 -2.61
N GLN A 16 24.00 3.65 -1.66
CA GLN A 16 22.68 3.49 -1.04
C GLN A 16 22.28 4.73 -0.23
N LEU A 17 23.22 5.28 0.54
CA LEU A 17 23.00 6.48 1.35
C LEU A 17 22.70 7.71 0.47
N ASP A 18 23.47 7.91 -0.60
CA ASP A 18 23.24 9.00 -1.55
C ASP A 18 21.86 8.86 -2.21
N ALA A 19 21.49 7.65 -2.66
CA ALA A 19 20.16 7.38 -3.22
C ALA A 19 19.02 7.71 -2.23
N MET A 20 19.17 7.32 -0.96
CA MET A 20 18.19 7.61 0.09
C MET A 20 18.08 9.12 0.37
N ILE A 21 19.21 9.83 0.44
CA ILE A 21 19.25 11.29 0.65
C ILE A 21 18.61 12.02 -0.53
N ASP A 22 18.92 11.59 -1.76
CA ASP A 22 18.39 12.19 -2.98
C ASP A 22 16.87 11.99 -3.08
N ASN A 23 16.34 10.83 -2.67
CA ASN A 23 14.90 10.58 -2.58
C ASN A 23 14.22 11.47 -1.53
N LEU A 24 14.82 11.61 -0.34
CA LEU A 24 14.30 12.49 0.71
C LEU A 24 14.29 13.96 0.26
N ALA A 25 15.33 14.39 -0.48
CA ALA A 25 15.39 15.72 -1.06
C ALA A 25 14.33 15.92 -2.16
N ALA A 26 14.13 14.92 -3.04
CA ALA A 26 13.13 14.97 -4.10
C ALA A 26 11.69 15.08 -3.57
N LEU A 27 11.44 14.53 -2.37
CA LEU A 27 10.16 14.62 -1.66
C LEU A 27 10.08 15.78 -0.65
N ASP A 28 11.04 16.71 -0.68
CA ASP A 28 11.06 17.93 0.16
C ASP A 28 11.13 17.68 1.68
N TYR A 29 11.78 16.59 2.11
CA TYR A 29 12.03 16.31 3.54
C TYR A 29 13.37 16.86 4.04
N LEU A 30 14.30 17.15 3.14
CA LEU A 30 15.59 17.73 3.48
C LEU A 30 16.15 18.55 2.32
N THR A 31 17.12 19.40 2.64
CA THR A 31 17.97 20.09 1.67
C THR A 31 19.43 19.68 1.86
N ARG A 32 20.09 19.29 0.78
CA ARG A 32 21.53 19.02 0.76
C ARG A 32 22.31 20.32 0.61
N ALA A 33 23.29 20.56 1.49
CA ALA A 33 24.17 21.71 1.37
C ALA A 33 25.09 21.56 0.15
N GLY A 34 25.51 22.69 -0.43
CA GLY A 34 26.35 22.70 -1.64
C GLY A 34 27.76 22.13 -1.45
N ASP A 35 28.17 21.85 -0.21
CA ASP A 35 29.41 21.14 0.11
C ASP A 35 29.30 19.61 -0.03
N GLY A 36 28.08 19.08 -0.11
CA GLY A 36 27.80 17.64 -0.26
C GLY A 36 27.85 16.84 1.04
N ASP A 37 28.33 17.42 2.14
CA ASP A 37 28.59 16.75 3.42
C ASP A 37 27.53 17.03 4.49
N HIS A 38 26.76 18.11 4.34
CA HIS A 38 25.73 18.50 5.29
C HIS A 38 24.31 18.41 4.69
N VAL A 39 23.36 18.02 5.55
CA VAL A 39 21.92 18.02 5.24
C VAL A 39 21.18 18.85 6.28
N THR A 40 20.20 19.62 5.83
CA THR A 40 19.26 20.33 6.70
C THR A 40 17.92 19.62 6.61
N LEU A 41 17.42 19.10 7.72
CA LEU A 41 16.14 18.42 7.78
C LEU A 41 15.00 19.45 7.88
N HIS A 42 13.88 19.16 7.21
CA HIS A 42 12.66 19.94 7.33
C HIS A 42 11.77 19.36 8.44
N ASP A 43 10.96 20.19 9.10
CA ASP A 43 10.07 19.75 10.19
C ASP A 43 9.06 18.66 9.73
N THR A 44 8.75 18.61 8.43
CA THR A 44 7.86 17.62 7.82
C THR A 44 8.35 16.18 7.95
N ILE A 45 9.66 15.98 8.18
CA ILE A 45 10.27 14.64 8.30
C ILE A 45 9.76 13.88 9.53
N GLU A 46 9.37 14.58 10.60
CA GLU A 46 8.85 13.95 11.82
C GLU A 46 7.55 13.17 11.53
N GLY A 47 6.78 13.61 10.54
CA GLY A 47 5.55 12.94 10.11
C GLY A 47 5.79 11.54 9.54
N LEU A 48 7.00 11.22 9.09
CA LEU A 48 7.36 9.88 8.60
C LEU A 48 7.34 8.83 9.74
N LEU A 49 7.59 9.26 10.98
CA LEU A 49 7.67 8.37 12.15
C LEU A 49 6.32 7.73 12.54
N VAL A 50 5.22 8.25 12.00
CA VAL A 50 3.88 7.71 12.19
C VAL A 50 3.72 6.36 11.47
N PHE A 51 4.37 6.20 10.31
CA PHE A 51 4.23 5.02 9.47
C PHE A 51 5.18 3.91 9.93
N ARG A 52 4.61 2.79 10.37
CA ARG A 52 5.36 1.61 10.85
C ARG A 52 4.94 0.33 10.14
N SER A 53 3.75 0.33 9.56
CA SER A 53 3.17 -0.81 8.86
C SER A 53 3.46 -0.79 7.35
N ILE A 54 4.04 0.30 6.84
CA ILE A 54 4.32 0.58 5.43
C ILE A 54 5.66 1.30 5.30
N ASP A 55 6.27 1.28 4.11
CA ASP A 55 7.36 2.19 3.77
C ASP A 55 6.97 3.64 4.10
N PRO A 56 7.74 4.37 4.94
CA PRO A 56 7.32 5.70 5.39
C PRO A 56 7.18 6.74 4.29
N LEU A 57 8.02 6.70 3.25
CA LEU A 57 7.95 7.64 2.14
C LEU A 57 6.70 7.37 1.31
N TYR A 58 6.41 6.11 1.04
CA TYR A 58 5.20 5.72 0.33
C TYR A 58 3.94 6.00 1.17
N GLY A 59 3.96 5.73 2.47
CA GLY A 59 2.86 6.05 3.38
C GLY A 59 2.54 7.54 3.43
N ALA A 60 3.57 8.40 3.52
CA ALA A 60 3.38 9.84 3.49
C ALA A 60 2.89 10.34 2.14
N PHE A 61 3.41 9.78 1.03
CA PHE A 61 2.88 10.03 -0.31
C PHE A 61 1.40 9.66 -0.40
N LEU A 62 1.01 8.44 -0.02
CA LEU A 62 -0.38 7.99 -0.03
C LEU A 62 -1.28 8.90 0.81
N ALA A 63 -0.84 9.29 2.02
CA ALA A 63 -1.62 10.16 2.90
C ALA A 63 -1.93 11.53 2.24
N SER A 64 -1.04 12.03 1.37
CA SER A 64 -1.28 13.26 0.61
C SER A 64 -2.15 13.05 -0.63
N GLU A 65 -1.94 11.96 -1.37
CA GLU A 65 -2.67 11.69 -2.62
C GLU A 65 -4.12 11.29 -2.35
N LEU A 66 -4.36 10.46 -1.31
CA LEU A 66 -5.67 9.95 -0.91
C LEU A 66 -6.59 11.00 -0.26
N ALA A 67 -6.14 12.24 -0.07
CA ALA A 67 -7.00 13.32 0.40
C ALA A 67 -8.16 13.62 -0.57
N TYR A 68 -8.00 13.31 -1.86
CA TYR A 68 -9.02 13.49 -2.90
C TYR A 68 -9.85 12.22 -3.17
N SER A 69 -9.53 11.10 -2.53
CA SER A 69 -10.10 9.81 -2.89
C SER A 69 -11.38 9.48 -2.13
N ASN A 70 -12.21 8.59 -2.69
CA ASN A 70 -13.36 8.05 -1.99
C ASN A 70 -12.96 6.94 -0.97
N PHE A 71 -13.94 6.34 -0.32
CA PHE A 71 -13.73 5.29 0.68
C PHE A 71 -13.09 4.04 0.06
N GLU A 72 -13.60 3.60 -1.09
CA GLU A 72 -13.16 2.41 -1.80
C GLU A 72 -11.69 2.53 -2.24
N GLU A 73 -11.30 3.67 -2.79
CA GLU A 73 -9.92 3.99 -3.18
C GLU A 73 -8.97 4.01 -1.97
N LYS A 74 -9.39 4.59 -0.83
CA LYS A 74 -8.60 4.54 0.41
C LYS A 74 -8.38 3.10 0.85
N LEU A 75 -9.45 2.31 0.87
CA LEU A 75 -9.39 0.91 1.27
C LEU A 75 -8.46 0.11 0.33
N GLN A 76 -8.62 0.30 -0.97
CA GLN A 76 -7.82 -0.38 -2.00
C GLN A 76 -6.34 -0.05 -1.89
N ALA A 77 -6.01 1.24 -1.67
CA ALA A 77 -4.62 1.68 -1.50
C ALA A 77 -3.99 1.02 -0.27
N LEU A 78 -4.68 1.04 0.87
CA LEU A 78 -4.16 0.49 2.13
C LEU A 78 -4.01 -1.04 2.09
N GLU A 79 -4.95 -1.78 1.51
CA GLU A 79 -4.82 -3.25 1.44
C GLU A 79 -3.79 -3.70 0.40
N SER A 80 -3.50 -2.87 -0.61
CA SER A 80 -2.56 -3.23 -1.67
C SER A 80 -1.11 -3.42 -1.19
N VAL A 81 -0.70 -2.65 -0.18
CA VAL A 81 0.66 -2.68 0.40
C VAL A 81 0.83 -3.80 1.42
N LEU A 82 -0.28 -4.39 1.88
CA LEU A 82 -0.26 -5.50 2.83
C LEU A 82 -0.03 -6.81 2.11
N GLU A 83 1.22 -7.27 2.07
CA GLU A 83 1.62 -8.51 1.41
C GLU A 83 0.70 -9.69 1.78
N SER A 84 0.30 -10.42 0.74
CA SER A 84 -0.52 -11.62 0.83
C SER A 84 -0.03 -12.68 -0.16
N PRO A 85 -0.13 -13.97 0.16
CA PRO A 85 0.22 -15.04 -0.76
C PRO A 85 -0.46 -14.88 -2.13
N PRO A 86 0.23 -15.13 -3.25
CA PRO A 86 -0.31 -14.90 -4.60
C PRO A 86 -1.67 -15.57 -4.85
N ARG A 87 -1.90 -16.78 -4.32
CA ARG A 87 -3.20 -17.46 -4.43
C ARG A 87 -4.34 -16.66 -3.79
N ILE A 88 -4.09 -16.03 -2.64
CA ILE A 88 -5.09 -15.21 -1.95
C ILE A 88 -5.36 -13.95 -2.76
N ALA A 89 -4.31 -13.25 -3.19
CA ALA A 89 -4.46 -12.03 -3.98
C ALA A 89 -5.21 -12.25 -5.29
N ARG A 90 -5.01 -13.40 -5.95
CA ARG A 90 -5.74 -13.77 -7.16
C ARG A 90 -7.22 -14.07 -6.90
N LEU A 91 -7.53 -14.85 -5.85
CA LEU A 91 -8.90 -15.21 -5.51
C LEU A 91 -9.71 -14.04 -4.91
N ALA A 92 -9.03 -13.13 -4.22
CA ALA A 92 -9.57 -11.88 -3.72
C ALA A 92 -9.06 -10.70 -4.54
N GLY A 93 -9.02 -10.85 -5.86
CA GLY A 93 -8.67 -9.76 -6.77
C GLY A 93 -9.73 -8.66 -6.76
N VAL A 94 -9.37 -7.45 -7.20
CA VAL A 94 -10.31 -6.34 -7.33
C VAL A 94 -11.38 -6.70 -8.37
N PRO A 95 -12.67 -6.80 -7.96
CA PRO A 95 -13.73 -7.18 -8.89
C PRO A 95 -14.09 -6.00 -9.80
N HIS A 96 -14.57 -6.30 -11.00
CA HIS A 96 -14.98 -5.30 -12.00
C HIS A 96 -16.19 -4.45 -11.54
N THR A 97 -16.91 -4.91 -10.53
CA THR A 97 -18.03 -4.21 -9.92
C THR A 97 -17.61 -3.03 -9.04
N VAL A 98 -16.33 -2.95 -8.66
CA VAL A 98 -15.79 -1.78 -7.96
C VAL A 98 -15.53 -0.71 -9.01
N GLU A 99 -16.37 0.32 -9.00
CA GLU A 99 -16.23 1.45 -9.91
C GLU A 99 -15.00 2.29 -9.55
N PRO A 100 -14.25 2.79 -10.56
CA PRO A 100 -13.17 3.74 -10.34
C PRO A 100 -13.64 4.99 -9.60
N GLY A 101 -12.88 5.43 -8.60
CA GLY A 101 -13.21 6.62 -7.83
C GLY A 101 -12.70 7.94 -8.44
N PRO A 102 -12.92 9.06 -7.75
CA PRO A 102 -12.53 10.39 -8.22
C PRO A 102 -11.01 10.58 -8.33
N LEU A 103 -10.21 9.98 -7.42
CA LEU A 103 -8.76 10.11 -7.49
C LEU A 103 -8.22 9.40 -8.74
N GLU A 104 -8.73 8.21 -9.05
CA GLU A 104 -8.35 7.47 -10.24
C GLU A 104 -8.73 8.22 -11.51
N THR A 105 -9.99 8.63 -11.63
CA THR A 105 -10.58 9.13 -12.87
C THR A 105 -10.24 10.57 -13.18
N GLU A 106 -10.27 11.45 -12.18
CA GLU A 106 -10.13 12.89 -12.38
C GLU A 106 -8.69 13.37 -12.25
N ARG A 107 -7.82 12.60 -11.58
CA ARG A 107 -6.44 13.01 -11.29
C ARG A 107 -5.38 12.03 -11.78
N LEU A 108 -5.36 10.79 -11.31
CA LEU A 108 -4.27 9.85 -11.61
C LEU A 108 -4.17 9.52 -13.09
N LYS A 109 -5.29 9.11 -13.72
CA LYS A 109 -5.30 8.78 -15.15
C LYS A 109 -4.84 9.96 -16.02
N PRO A 110 -5.44 11.17 -15.91
CA PRO A 110 -4.96 12.32 -16.68
C PRO A 110 -3.49 12.67 -16.44
N LEU A 111 -3.04 12.65 -15.18
CA LEU A 111 -1.67 13.00 -14.81
C LEU A 111 -0.66 12.00 -15.40
N LEU A 112 -0.90 10.70 -15.23
CA LEU A 112 0.00 9.67 -15.73
C LEU A 112 0.03 9.63 -17.27
N THR A 113 -1.10 9.89 -17.94
CA THR A 113 -1.13 10.05 -19.39
C THR A 113 -0.32 11.27 -19.83
N GLN A 114 -0.44 12.41 -19.13
CA GLN A 114 0.35 13.61 -19.44
C GLN A 114 1.86 13.38 -19.25
N MET A 115 2.23 12.57 -18.26
CA MET A 115 3.62 12.18 -18.00
C MET A 115 4.15 11.11 -18.97
N GLY A 116 3.29 10.56 -19.83
CA GLY A 116 3.64 9.47 -20.75
C GLY A 116 3.85 8.12 -20.06
N LEU A 117 3.37 7.97 -18.83
CA LEU A 117 3.48 6.74 -18.02
C LEU A 117 2.32 5.76 -18.28
N LEU A 118 1.21 6.23 -18.84
CA LEU A 118 0.16 5.38 -19.39
C LEU A 118 0.22 5.42 -20.92
N GLY A 119 0.27 4.25 -21.55
CA GLY A 119 0.11 4.13 -23.00
C GLY A 119 -1.22 4.76 -23.44
N SER A 120 -1.18 5.55 -24.52
CA SER A 120 -2.29 6.37 -25.01
C SER A 120 -3.49 5.59 -25.59
N GLY A 121 -3.73 4.35 -25.15
CA GLY A 121 -4.75 3.48 -25.74
C GLY A 121 -5.00 2.15 -25.03
N ALA A 122 -4.66 2.00 -23.75
CA ALA A 122 -5.14 0.82 -23.03
C ALA A 122 -6.63 1.01 -22.72
N PRO A 123 -7.53 0.11 -23.17
CA PRO A 123 -8.95 0.25 -22.86
C PRO A 123 -9.15 0.28 -21.34
N ALA A 124 -9.91 1.27 -20.87
CA ALA A 124 -10.39 1.30 -19.50
C ALA A 124 -11.33 0.11 -19.33
N HIS A 125 -10.90 -0.87 -18.55
CA HIS A 125 -11.53 -2.18 -18.40
C HIS A 125 -11.55 -2.96 -19.72
N GLY A 126 -10.59 -3.87 -19.88
CA GLY A 126 -10.79 -5.02 -20.76
C GLY A 126 -12.03 -5.77 -20.28
N GLU A 127 -13.12 -5.57 -21.00
CA GLU A 127 -14.06 -6.63 -21.35
C GLU A 127 -13.21 -7.77 -21.94
N ASP A 128 -13.54 -9.01 -21.56
CA ASP A 128 -12.85 -10.26 -21.91
C ASP A 128 -11.73 -10.69 -20.93
N GLU A 129 -12.13 -11.54 -19.98
CA GLU A 129 -11.46 -12.81 -19.65
C GLU A 129 -12.47 -13.67 -18.86
N GLU A 130 -13.52 -14.10 -19.58
CA GLU A 130 -14.17 -15.37 -19.25
C GLU A 130 -13.12 -16.48 -19.44
N GLU A 131 -12.77 -17.18 -18.36
CA GLU A 131 -12.00 -18.43 -18.39
C GLU A 131 -10.65 -18.39 -19.14
N GLU A 132 -9.58 -17.83 -18.54
CA GLU A 132 -8.24 -18.31 -18.90
C GLU A 132 -7.85 -19.52 -18.05
N ALA A 133 -7.99 -20.66 -18.72
CA ALA A 133 -7.33 -21.91 -18.39
C ALA A 133 -5.84 -21.68 -18.09
N GLU A 134 -5.25 -22.60 -17.34
CA GLU A 134 -3.82 -22.69 -17.02
C GLU A 134 -2.93 -22.71 -18.29
N ASP A 135 -2.72 -21.57 -18.95
CA ASP A 135 -1.67 -21.43 -19.96
C ASP A 135 -0.47 -20.74 -19.33
N TRP A 136 0.39 -21.55 -18.72
CA TRP A 136 1.69 -21.13 -18.14
C TRP A 136 2.65 -20.52 -19.17
N TRP A 137 2.23 -20.38 -20.44
CA TRP A 137 3.00 -19.89 -21.58
C TRP A 137 2.29 -18.78 -22.37
N ALA A 138 1.13 -18.27 -21.93
CA ALA A 138 0.56 -17.07 -22.52
C ALA A 138 1.54 -15.91 -22.27
N GLU A 139 1.99 -15.23 -23.33
CA GLU A 139 2.68 -13.94 -23.20
C GLU A 139 1.75 -13.05 -22.38
N GLU A 140 2.19 -12.62 -21.17
CA GLU A 140 1.42 -11.71 -20.32
C GLU A 140 1.02 -10.50 -21.17
N GLU A 141 -0.24 -10.49 -21.65
CA GLU A 141 -0.76 -9.30 -22.32
C GLU A 141 -0.62 -8.15 -21.33
N GLU A 142 0.01 -7.06 -21.80
CA GLU A 142 0.34 -5.92 -20.96
C GLU A 142 -0.96 -5.23 -20.52
N ARG A 143 -1.50 -5.71 -19.40
CA ARG A 143 -2.74 -5.22 -18.83
C ARG A 143 -2.58 -3.76 -18.41
N PRO A 144 -3.60 -2.90 -18.60
CA PRO A 144 -3.59 -1.58 -17.98
C PRO A 144 -3.38 -1.68 -16.47
N PRO A 145 -2.54 -0.81 -15.87
CA PRO A 145 -2.31 -0.81 -14.44
C PRO A 145 -3.59 -0.51 -13.66
N ARG A 146 -3.79 -1.22 -12.56
CA ARG A 146 -4.86 -0.99 -11.58
C ARG A 146 -4.56 0.24 -10.74
N PHE A 147 -5.55 0.73 -10.01
CA PHE A 147 -5.42 1.93 -9.17
C PHE A 147 -4.20 1.92 -8.22
N PRO A 148 -3.93 0.86 -7.43
CA PRO A 148 -2.73 0.84 -6.59
C PRO A 148 -1.41 0.88 -7.38
N GLU A 149 -1.39 0.29 -8.57
CA GLU A 149 -0.21 0.29 -9.44
C GLU A 149 -0.01 1.67 -10.08
N MET A 150 -1.09 2.38 -10.41
CA MET A 150 -1.03 3.78 -10.84
C MET A 150 -0.46 4.69 -9.74
N LEU A 151 -0.84 4.47 -8.47
CA LEU A 151 -0.24 5.18 -7.34
C LEU A 151 1.26 4.90 -7.22
N LYS A 152 1.68 3.63 -7.38
CA LYS A 152 3.09 3.26 -7.42
C LYS A 152 3.83 3.95 -8.56
N LEU A 153 3.30 3.93 -9.78
CA LEU A 153 3.92 4.58 -10.94
C LEU A 153 4.11 6.08 -10.70
N LEU A 154 3.11 6.74 -10.13
CA LEU A 154 3.21 8.15 -9.79
C LEU A 154 4.28 8.38 -8.71
N PHE A 155 4.34 7.53 -7.69
CA PHE A 155 5.36 7.63 -6.63
C PHE A 155 6.77 7.45 -7.18
N ASP A 156 7.02 6.39 -7.95
CA ASP A 156 8.32 6.09 -8.55
C ASP A 156 8.81 7.26 -9.42
N SER A 157 7.90 7.94 -10.13
CA SER A 157 8.24 9.10 -10.96
C SER A 157 8.72 10.34 -10.19
N LYS A 158 8.43 10.41 -8.88
CA LYS A 158 8.88 11.49 -7.98
C LYS A 158 10.23 11.19 -7.33
N LEU A 159 10.71 9.95 -7.38
CA LEU A 159 11.95 9.54 -6.75
C LEU A 159 13.14 9.72 -7.68
N ALA A 160 14.29 10.12 -7.11
CA ALA A 160 15.55 10.22 -7.84
C ALA A 160 16.15 8.83 -8.12
N ALA A 161 15.99 7.91 -7.17
CA ALA A 161 16.44 6.54 -7.23
C ALA A 161 15.34 5.62 -6.66
N PRO A 162 14.36 5.19 -7.48
CA PRO A 162 13.25 4.37 -7.02
C PRO A 162 13.72 3.05 -6.41
N GLU A 163 13.27 2.75 -5.19
CA GLU A 163 13.42 1.43 -4.58
C GLU A 163 12.16 0.60 -4.83
N GLU A 164 12.32 -0.72 -4.87
CA GLU A 164 11.20 -1.61 -5.11
C GLU A 164 10.28 -1.66 -3.90
N ILE A 165 9.13 -0.98 -4.01
CA ILE A 165 8.04 -1.10 -3.05
C ILE A 165 7.07 -2.19 -3.48
N PHE A 166 6.63 -2.99 -2.50
CA PHE A 166 5.64 -4.02 -2.75
C PHE A 166 4.23 -3.42 -2.86
N VAL A 167 3.60 -3.61 -4.02
CA VAL A 167 2.20 -3.26 -4.26
C VAL A 167 1.54 -4.42 -4.97
N GLN A 168 0.41 -4.87 -4.44
CA GLN A 168 -0.36 -5.97 -5.01
C GLN A 168 -1.84 -5.63 -4.95
N PRO A 169 -2.52 -5.40 -6.09
CA PRO A 169 -3.96 -5.17 -6.09
C PRO A 169 -4.72 -6.37 -5.50
N LYS A 170 -5.58 -6.12 -4.52
CA LYS A 170 -6.49 -7.11 -3.91
C LYS A 170 -7.69 -6.38 -3.31
N TRP A 171 -8.73 -7.14 -2.97
CA TRP A 171 -10.01 -6.68 -2.45
C TRP A 171 -10.51 -7.60 -1.33
N ILE A 172 -9.67 -7.77 -0.32
CA ILE A 172 -9.95 -8.66 0.82
C ILE A 172 -10.87 -7.94 1.80
N ALA A 173 -10.45 -6.77 2.27
CA ALA A 173 -11.21 -6.02 3.25
C ALA A 173 -12.48 -5.45 2.63
N GLY A 174 -12.40 -4.97 1.39
CA GLY A 174 -13.57 -4.54 0.63
C GLY A 174 -14.62 -5.63 0.49
N GLY A 175 -14.22 -6.84 0.09
CA GLY A 175 -15.14 -7.97 -0.07
C GLY A 175 -15.80 -8.44 1.24
N VAL A 176 -15.14 -8.26 2.39
CA VAL A 176 -15.71 -8.50 3.73
C VAL A 176 -16.69 -7.39 4.11
N ILE A 177 -16.33 -6.13 3.85
CA ILE A 177 -17.14 -4.94 4.16
C ILE A 177 -18.45 -4.92 3.37
N GLU A 178 -18.40 -5.25 2.08
CA GLU A 178 -19.57 -5.38 1.20
C GLU A 178 -20.59 -6.41 1.69
N ARG A 179 -20.13 -7.38 2.49
CA ARG A 179 -20.96 -8.42 3.12
C ARG A 179 -21.34 -8.07 4.56
N ASP A 180 -21.44 -6.78 4.88
CA ASP A 180 -21.73 -6.26 6.22
C ASP A 180 -20.79 -6.82 7.30
N CYS A 181 -19.50 -6.91 6.97
CA CYS A 181 -18.46 -7.49 7.83
C CYS A 181 -18.65 -9.00 8.14
N ASP A 182 -19.40 -9.74 7.32
CA ASP A 182 -19.47 -11.21 7.40
C ASP A 182 -18.20 -11.86 6.84
N PHE A 183 -17.22 -12.06 7.74
CA PHE A 183 -15.95 -12.69 7.44
C PHE A 183 -16.12 -14.10 6.85
N PHE A 184 -16.94 -14.95 7.48
CA PHE A 184 -17.10 -16.34 7.04
C PHE A 184 -17.84 -16.43 5.71
N GLY A 185 -18.82 -15.55 5.48
CA GLY A 185 -19.51 -15.39 4.20
C GLY A 185 -18.55 -15.03 3.07
N PHE A 186 -17.66 -14.06 3.29
CA PHE A 186 -16.62 -13.70 2.31
C PHE A 186 -15.67 -14.86 2.03
N VAL A 187 -15.06 -15.42 3.07
CA VAL A 187 -14.04 -16.47 2.95
C VAL A 187 -14.61 -17.71 2.24
N LYS A 188 -15.88 -18.04 2.48
CA LYS A 188 -16.57 -19.11 1.77
C LYS A 188 -16.83 -18.76 0.30
N ALA A 189 -17.27 -17.54 0.00
CA ALA A 189 -17.56 -17.10 -1.36
C ALA A 189 -16.29 -17.05 -2.24
N ALA A 190 -15.14 -16.71 -1.65
CA ALA A 190 -13.86 -16.59 -2.35
C ALA A 190 -13.05 -17.91 -2.41
N ASP A 191 -13.58 -19.05 -1.92
CA ASP A 191 -12.85 -20.32 -1.78
C ASP A 191 -11.52 -20.19 -0.98
N LEU A 192 -11.59 -19.44 0.13
CA LEU A 192 -10.44 -19.13 1.00
C LEU A 192 -10.55 -19.75 2.40
N VAL A 193 -11.48 -20.69 2.62
CA VAL A 193 -11.74 -21.30 3.94
C VAL A 193 -10.48 -21.88 4.57
N LYS A 194 -9.58 -22.46 3.76
CA LYS A 194 -8.30 -23.02 4.25
C LYS A 194 -7.25 -21.95 4.61
N GLN A 195 -7.51 -20.69 4.27
CA GLN A 195 -6.62 -19.54 4.46
C GLN A 195 -7.21 -18.51 5.44
N GLU A 196 -8.28 -18.83 6.17
CA GLU A 196 -8.97 -17.90 7.07
C GLU A 196 -8.01 -17.16 8.04
N GLY A 197 -7.04 -17.85 8.62
CA GLY A 197 -6.07 -17.23 9.54
C GLY A 197 -5.17 -16.18 8.87
N LEU A 198 -4.89 -16.32 7.57
CA LEU A 198 -4.14 -15.35 6.80
C LEU A 198 -4.99 -14.13 6.45
N ILE A 199 -6.28 -14.33 6.15
CA ILE A 199 -7.25 -13.26 5.93
C ILE A 199 -7.47 -12.47 7.22
N LEU A 200 -7.65 -13.15 8.35
CA LEU A 200 -7.79 -12.51 9.67
C LEU A 200 -6.55 -11.66 9.99
N ARG A 201 -5.34 -12.19 9.78
CA ARG A 201 -4.10 -11.44 9.98
C ARG A 201 -4.00 -10.23 9.03
N HIS A 202 -4.42 -10.37 7.79
CA HIS A 202 -4.45 -9.26 6.83
C HIS A 202 -5.34 -8.12 7.33
N LEU A 203 -6.57 -8.43 7.76
CA LEU A 203 -7.50 -7.44 8.33
C LEU A 203 -6.95 -6.77 9.60
N LEU A 204 -6.31 -7.54 10.50
CA LEU A 204 -5.68 -6.96 11.69
C LEU A 204 -4.52 -6.01 11.37
N ARG A 205 -3.71 -6.33 10.35
CA ARG A 205 -2.66 -5.42 9.86
C ARG A 205 -3.27 -4.16 9.24
N LEU A 206 -4.39 -4.30 8.53
CA LEU A 206 -5.14 -3.16 7.99
C LEU A 206 -5.67 -2.24 9.09
N VAL A 207 -6.18 -2.78 10.20
CA VAL A 207 -6.61 -1.97 11.36
C VAL A 207 -5.47 -1.09 11.87
N ILE A 208 -4.28 -1.66 12.06
CA ILE A 208 -3.11 -0.92 12.54
C ILE A 208 -2.71 0.17 11.55
N MET A 209 -2.61 -0.18 10.26
CA MET A 209 -2.24 0.75 9.20
C MET A 209 -3.26 1.89 9.06
N ALA A 210 -4.56 1.59 9.06
CA ALA A 210 -5.60 2.61 9.02
C ALA A 210 -5.48 3.58 10.22
N GLY A 211 -5.12 3.08 11.40
CA GLY A 211 -4.81 3.93 12.56
C GLY A 211 -3.60 4.85 12.35
N GLU A 212 -2.57 4.42 11.62
CA GLU A 212 -1.43 5.29 11.25
C GLU A 212 -1.89 6.42 10.31
N PHE A 213 -2.78 6.12 9.36
CA PHE A 213 -3.33 7.13 8.45
C PHE A 213 -4.32 8.09 9.15
N ASP A 214 -5.18 7.62 10.06
CA ASP A 214 -6.04 8.49 10.90
C ASP A 214 -5.16 9.43 11.75
N GLU A 215 -4.10 8.92 12.38
CA GLU A 215 -3.16 9.74 13.16
C GLU A 215 -2.48 10.81 12.29
N ARG A 216 -2.08 10.47 11.06
CA ARG A 216 -1.38 11.38 10.16
C ARG A 216 -2.29 12.44 9.52
N THR A 217 -3.54 12.10 9.22
CA THR A 217 -4.43 12.92 8.37
C THR A 217 -5.65 13.47 9.12
N GLY A 218 -6.08 12.82 10.19
CA GLY A 218 -7.35 13.09 10.87
C GLY A 218 -8.60 12.75 10.06
N ASP A 219 -8.46 12.02 8.95
CA ASP A 219 -9.56 11.68 8.05
C ASP A 219 -10.43 10.56 8.64
N PRO A 220 -11.74 10.81 8.86
CA PRO A 220 -12.62 9.87 9.53
C PRO A 220 -12.84 8.56 8.76
N GLU A 221 -12.57 8.52 7.45
CA GLU A 221 -12.71 7.28 6.68
C GLU A 221 -11.68 6.23 7.11
N TYR A 222 -10.48 6.62 7.54
CA TYR A 222 -9.51 5.66 8.07
C TYR A 222 -9.97 5.05 9.40
N ARG A 223 -10.61 5.85 10.25
CA ARG A 223 -11.25 5.34 11.46
C ARG A 223 -12.38 4.37 11.13
N ARG A 224 -13.19 4.68 10.12
CA ARG A 224 -14.24 3.79 9.62
C ARG A 224 -13.67 2.46 9.10
N ILE A 225 -12.59 2.48 8.30
CA ILE A 225 -11.89 1.27 7.83
C ILE A 225 -11.44 0.43 9.02
N SER A 226 -10.80 1.07 10.01
CA SER A 226 -10.36 0.43 11.25
C SER A 226 -11.53 -0.24 11.98
N GLU A 227 -12.61 0.50 12.26
CA GLU A 227 -13.78 0.00 12.99
C GLU A 227 -14.46 -1.18 12.28
N MET A 228 -14.67 -1.10 10.97
CA MET A 228 -15.30 -2.16 10.18
C MET A 228 -14.43 -3.42 10.14
N SER A 229 -13.12 -3.26 9.99
CA SER A 229 -12.16 -4.38 9.98
C SER A 229 -12.06 -5.02 11.37
N THR A 230 -12.00 -4.22 12.44
CA THR A 230 -12.02 -4.71 13.83
C THR A 230 -13.30 -5.49 14.11
N ARG A 231 -14.47 -4.99 13.67
CA ARG A 231 -15.76 -5.68 13.82
C ARG A 231 -15.75 -7.05 13.16
N ALA A 232 -15.22 -7.15 11.94
CA ALA A 232 -15.08 -8.43 11.24
C ALA A 232 -14.16 -9.39 12.01
N CYS A 233 -12.99 -8.92 12.48
CA CYS A 233 -12.04 -9.74 13.23
C CYS A 233 -12.60 -10.22 14.58
N GLN A 234 -13.28 -9.35 15.32
CA GLN A 234 -13.90 -9.69 16.61
C GLN A 234 -15.04 -10.72 16.45
N ALA A 235 -15.76 -10.70 15.32
CA ALA A 235 -16.77 -11.72 15.05
C ALA A 235 -16.18 -13.12 14.83
N VAL A 236 -14.91 -13.22 14.41
CA VAL A 236 -14.19 -14.47 14.21
C VAL A 236 -13.57 -14.97 15.52
N ASP A 237 -12.73 -14.13 16.14
CA ASP A 237 -12.07 -14.43 17.40
C ASP A 237 -11.83 -13.13 18.20
N PRO A 238 -12.71 -12.80 19.18
CA PRO A 238 -12.56 -11.61 20.00
C PRO A 238 -11.26 -11.60 20.81
N ALA A 239 -10.92 -12.74 21.43
CA ALA A 239 -9.79 -12.81 22.36
C ALA A 239 -8.45 -12.66 21.62
N TYR A 240 -8.32 -13.27 20.45
CA TYR A 240 -7.16 -13.09 19.59
C TYR A 240 -7.05 -11.65 19.06
N THR A 241 -8.17 -11.08 18.60
CA THR A 241 -8.22 -9.72 18.06
C THR A 241 -7.79 -8.70 19.10
N ASP A 242 -8.38 -8.73 20.29
CA ASP A 242 -8.08 -7.77 21.36
C ASP A 242 -6.62 -7.89 21.81
N LYS A 243 -6.10 -9.12 21.92
CA LYS A 243 -4.69 -9.36 22.25
C LYS A 243 -3.75 -8.79 21.18
N PHE A 244 -4.01 -9.06 19.90
CA PHE A 244 -3.17 -8.62 18.79
C PHE A 244 -3.10 -7.08 18.73
N LEU A 245 -4.25 -6.41 18.86
CA LEU A 245 -4.31 -4.95 18.84
C LEU A 245 -3.65 -4.33 20.08
N ALA A 246 -3.82 -4.94 21.27
CA ALA A 246 -3.15 -4.49 22.48
C ALA A 246 -1.62 -4.60 22.38
N GLU A 247 -1.11 -5.71 21.81
CA GLU A 247 0.32 -5.89 21.54
C GLU A 247 0.85 -4.83 20.58
N ALA A 248 0.11 -4.52 19.51
CA ALA A 248 0.48 -3.47 18.56
C ALA A 248 0.57 -2.08 19.23
N VAL A 249 -0.37 -1.74 20.10
CA VAL A 249 -0.35 -0.48 20.89
C VAL A 249 0.85 -0.47 21.85
N ALA A 250 1.12 -1.58 22.54
CA ALA A 250 2.25 -1.68 23.46
C ALA A 250 3.59 -1.52 22.73
N MET A 251 3.75 -2.16 21.56
CA MET A 251 4.92 -1.96 20.70
C MET A 251 5.03 -0.51 20.23
N ARG A 252 3.90 0.17 19.98
CA ARG A 252 3.91 1.58 19.58
C ARG A 252 4.47 2.49 20.68
N GLN A 253 4.12 2.24 21.94
CA GLN A 253 4.50 3.03 23.12
C GLN A 253 5.90 2.74 23.67
N ALA A 254 6.49 1.58 23.34
CA ALA A 254 7.79 1.16 23.87
C ALA A 254 9.00 1.77 23.13
N GLN A 255 8.77 2.61 22.12
CA GLN A 255 9.77 3.25 21.27
C GLN A 255 9.72 4.77 21.47
#